data_AF-A0A1B6G2M0-F1
#
_entry.id   AF-A0A1B6G2M0-F1
#
_cell.length_a   1.000
_cell.length_b   1.000
_cell.length_c   1.000
_cell.angle_alpha   90.00
_cell.angle_beta   90.00
_cell.angle_gamma   90.00
#
_symmetry.space_group_name_H-M   'P 1'
#
loop_
_entity.id
_entity.type
_entity.pdbx_description
1 polymer ?
#
loop_
_entity_poly.entity_id
_entity_poly.type
_entity_poly.pdbx_seq_one_letter_code
_entity_poly.pdbx_strand_id
1 'polypeptide(L)'
;NVTIDNWFSSIPLCFDLLNEHILTVVSTLRKNKSEIPRALLETKGRPVGSSMFAFRDGCTMVSYRGNKKKNVLLSSMHDDDMIDQNECSPTLGKPEIVLFYNTSKGGVDVVDRYKENYNVARISNRWPMTVFYSLLNIAALNGFIFFEGELE
;
A
#
# COMPACT_ATOMS: atom_id res chain seq x y z
N ASN A 1 -7.35 -6.24 -6.81
CA ASN A 1 -6.52 -5.06 -6.49
C ASN A 1 -5.38 -5.49 -5.58
N VAL A 2 -4.17 -4.97 -5.79
CA VAL A 2 -2.98 -5.27 -4.99
C VAL A 2 -2.40 -3.97 -4.43
N THR A 3 -2.17 -3.93 -3.13
CA THR A 3 -1.47 -2.79 -2.48
C THR A 3 0.00 -3.12 -2.31
N ILE A 4 0.87 -2.27 -2.84
CA ILE A 4 2.31 -2.57 -2.96
C ILE A 4 3.16 -1.44 -2.38
N ASP A 5 4.19 -1.79 -1.59
CA ASP A 5 5.15 -0.80 -1.10
C ASP A 5 6.16 -0.38 -2.19
N ASN A 6 6.82 0.75 -1.96
CA ASN A 6 7.79 1.37 -2.85
C ASN A 6 8.96 0.48 -3.30
N TRP A 7 9.25 -0.60 -2.56
CA TRP A 7 10.30 -1.55 -2.94
C TRP A 7 9.92 -2.35 -4.19
N PHE A 8 8.63 -2.65 -4.34
CA PHE A 8 8.12 -3.53 -5.39
C PHE A 8 7.36 -2.75 -6.48
N SER A 9 7.38 -1.42 -6.45
CA SER A 9 6.60 -0.59 -7.37
C SER A 9 7.44 0.03 -8.49
N SER A 10 6.83 0.08 -9.68
CA SER A 10 7.31 0.85 -10.82
C SER A 10 6.13 1.20 -11.72
N ILE A 11 6.27 2.27 -12.51
CA ILE A 11 5.23 2.69 -13.46
C ILE A 11 5.01 1.64 -14.56
N PRO A 12 6.06 1.05 -15.19
CA PRO A 12 5.88 -0.04 -16.16
C PRO A 12 5.10 -1.22 -15.57
N LEU A 13 5.49 -1.69 -14.38
CA LEU A 13 4.80 -2.80 -13.69
C LEU A 13 3.30 -2.52 -13.49
N CYS A 14 2.94 -1.27 -13.20
CA CYS A 14 1.53 -0.89 -13.03
C CYS A 14 0.74 -1.05 -14.34
N PHE A 15 1.35 -0.69 -15.48
CA PHE A 15 0.74 -0.87 -16.79
C PHE A 15 0.68 -2.34 -17.20
N ASP A 16 1.75 -3.10 -16.97
CA ASP A 16 1.81 -4.53 -17.29
C ASP A 16 0.73 -5.29 -16.50
N LEU A 17 0.59 -5.01 -15.21
CA LEU A 17 -0.44 -5.64 -14.36
C LEU A 17 -1.86 -5.27 -14.81
N LEU A 18 -2.09 -4.02 -15.21
CA LEU A 18 -3.40 -3.57 -15.67
C LEU A 18 -3.77 -4.22 -17.02
N ASN A 19 -2.84 -4.18 -17.98
CA ASN A 19 -3.12 -4.54 -19.37
C ASN A 19 -2.98 -6.04 -19.66
N GLU A 20 -2.00 -6.71 -19.05
CA GLU A 20 -1.69 -8.12 -19.35
C GLU A 20 -2.27 -9.09 -18.31
N HIS A 21 -2.51 -8.61 -17.08
CA HIS A 21 -2.91 -9.47 -15.96
C HIS A 21 -4.26 -9.14 -15.34
N ILE A 22 -4.97 -8.10 -15.81
CA ILE A 22 -6.27 -7.68 -15.28
C ILE A 22 -6.20 -7.44 -13.76
N LEU A 23 -5.07 -6.88 -13.30
CA LEU A 23 -4.79 -6.59 -11.90
C LEU A 23 -4.59 -5.09 -11.70
N THR A 24 -5.48 -4.50 -10.92
CA THR A 24 -5.29 -3.13 -10.44
C THR A 24 -4.29 -3.09 -9.28
N VAL A 25 -3.57 -1.97 -9.19
CA VAL A 25 -2.53 -1.74 -8.19
C VAL A 25 -2.72 -0.37 -7.55
N VAL A 26 -2.48 -0.31 -6.24
CA VAL A 26 -2.25 0.95 -5.51
C VAL A 26 -0.90 0.85 -4.81
N SER A 27 0.00 1.78 -5.09
CA SER A 27 1.36 1.71 -4.55
C SER A 27 1.94 3.06 -4.20
N THR A 28 2.94 3.06 -3.32
CA THR A 28 3.81 4.22 -3.14
C THR A 28 4.96 4.16 -4.14
N LEU A 29 5.39 5.30 -4.66
CA LEU A 29 6.55 5.41 -5.54
C LEU A 29 7.73 6.08 -4.84
N ARG A 30 8.94 5.62 -5.14
CA ARG A 30 10.16 6.32 -4.73
C ARG A 30 10.35 7.59 -5.57
N LYS A 31 10.70 8.68 -4.91
CA LYS A 31 10.94 10.00 -5.54
C LYS A 31 12.02 10.02 -6.64
N ASN A 32 12.88 9.01 -6.70
CA ASN A 32 13.98 8.92 -7.65
C ASN A 32 13.60 8.23 -8.97
N LYS A 33 12.34 7.81 -9.13
CA LYS A 33 11.82 7.27 -10.39
C LYS A 33 11.74 8.38 -11.43
N SER A 34 12.41 8.21 -12.56
CA SER A 34 12.54 9.23 -13.61
C SER A 34 11.23 9.52 -14.33
N GLU A 35 10.28 8.59 -14.25
CA GLU A 35 8.97 8.67 -14.89
C GLU A 35 8.00 9.59 -14.11
N ILE A 36 8.36 10.02 -12.90
CA ILE A 36 7.55 10.95 -12.10
C ILE A 36 7.74 12.38 -12.64
N PRO A 37 6.65 13.08 -13.04
CA PRO A 37 6.71 14.48 -13.42
C PRO A 37 7.32 15.35 -12.31
N ARG A 38 8.24 16.25 -12.68
CA ARG A 38 8.90 17.16 -11.73
C ARG A 38 7.90 18.00 -10.94
N ALA A 39 6.79 18.41 -11.57
CA ALA A 39 5.70 19.14 -10.93
C ALA A 39 5.11 18.42 -9.71
N LEU A 40 5.10 17.09 -9.69
CA LEU A 40 4.64 16.30 -8.54
C LEU A 40 5.70 16.19 -7.44
N LEU A 41 6.99 16.28 -7.78
CA LEU A 41 8.08 16.26 -6.81
C LEU A 41 8.31 17.64 -6.16
N GLU A 42 7.98 18.70 -6.90
CA GLU A 42 8.07 20.08 -6.46
C GLU A 42 7.04 20.39 -5.37
N THR A 43 7.56 20.65 -4.17
CA THR A 43 6.76 20.83 -2.96
C THR A 43 7.10 22.11 -2.21
N LYS A 44 8.06 22.90 -2.71
CA LYS A 44 8.34 24.24 -2.19
C LYS A 44 7.13 25.13 -2.49
N GLY A 45 6.65 25.87 -1.48
CA GLY A 45 5.50 26.77 -1.62
C GLY A 45 4.12 26.11 -1.62
N ARG A 46 4.00 24.77 -1.72
CA ARG A 46 2.70 24.08 -1.64
C ARG A 46 2.17 24.09 -0.20
N PRO A 47 0.88 24.38 0.06
CA PRO A 47 0.31 24.34 1.41
C PRO A 47 0.24 22.90 1.96
N VAL A 48 0.19 22.75 3.28
CA VAL A 48 0.06 21.42 3.91
C VAL A 48 -1.35 20.92 3.66
N GLY A 49 -1.51 19.62 3.37
CA GLY A 49 -2.80 19.04 3.00
C GLY A 49 -3.13 19.16 1.52
N SER A 50 -2.29 19.83 0.70
CA SER A 50 -2.51 19.88 -0.74
C SER A 50 -2.15 18.58 -1.45
N SER A 51 -2.93 18.27 -2.49
CA SER A 51 -2.72 17.19 -3.44
C SER A 51 -2.50 17.75 -4.85
N MET A 52 -1.82 16.98 -5.69
CA MET A 52 -1.70 17.22 -7.13
C MET A 52 -1.83 15.87 -7.81
N PHE A 53 -2.60 15.83 -8.89
CA PHE A 53 -2.89 14.60 -9.63
C PHE A 53 -2.27 14.68 -11.03
N ALA A 54 -1.86 13.53 -11.54
CA ALA A 54 -1.47 13.34 -12.92
C ALA A 54 -2.12 12.06 -13.44
N PHE A 55 -2.71 12.15 -14.62
CA PHE A 55 -3.46 11.07 -15.24
C PHE A 55 -2.74 10.62 -16.50
N ARG A 56 -2.64 9.31 -16.70
CA ARG A 56 -2.07 8.73 -17.92
C ARG A 56 -2.58 7.32 -18.11
N ASP A 57 -3.16 7.05 -19.28
CA ASP A 57 -3.44 5.69 -19.78
C ASP A 57 -4.13 4.78 -18.73
N GLY A 58 -5.18 5.29 -18.04
CA GLY A 58 -5.91 4.53 -17.01
C GLY A 58 -5.18 4.38 -15.66
N CYS A 59 -4.14 5.18 -15.44
CA CYS A 59 -3.43 5.27 -14.17
C CYS A 59 -3.45 6.72 -13.65
N THR A 60 -3.69 6.85 -12.36
CA THR A 60 -3.68 8.11 -11.62
C THR A 60 -2.53 8.13 -10.63
N MET A 61 -1.71 9.16 -10.72
CA MET A 61 -0.65 9.43 -9.77
C MET A 61 -1.01 10.63 -8.91
N VAL A 62 -0.88 10.50 -7.59
CA VAL A 62 -1.16 11.57 -6.65
C VAL A 62 0.08 11.92 -5.83
N SER A 63 0.45 13.20 -5.84
CA SER A 63 1.41 13.77 -4.89
C SER A 63 0.66 14.44 -3.76
N TYR A 64 0.67 13.82 -2.58
CA TYR A 64 0.07 14.38 -1.38
C TYR A 64 1.13 14.92 -0.40
N ARG A 65 0.95 16.18 0.04
CA ARG A 65 1.81 16.83 1.03
C ARG A 65 1.16 16.77 2.41
N GLY A 66 1.47 15.73 3.18
CA GLY A 66 1.07 15.64 4.59
C GLY A 66 1.95 16.47 5.54
N ASN A 67 1.56 16.53 6.82
CA ASN A 67 2.27 17.28 7.87
C ASN A 67 3.75 16.88 8.06
N LYS A 68 4.06 15.57 8.00
CA LYS A 68 5.40 15.04 8.30
C LYS A 68 6.06 14.28 7.14
N LYS A 69 5.29 13.87 6.13
CA LYS A 69 5.77 13.02 5.02
C LYS A 69 5.19 13.50 3.69
N LYS A 70 6.01 13.34 2.65
CA LYS A 70 5.65 13.57 1.25
C LYS A 70 5.54 12.20 0.59
N ASN A 71 4.37 11.88 0.05
CA ASN A 71 4.15 10.61 -0.59
C ASN A 71 3.66 10.86 -2.01
N VAL A 72 4.32 10.22 -2.97
CA VAL A 72 3.79 10.05 -4.33
C VAL A 72 3.20 8.65 -4.37
N LEU A 73 1.91 8.55 -4.68
CA LEU A 73 1.23 7.28 -4.88
C LEU A 73 0.82 7.15 -6.33
N LEU A 74 0.80 5.91 -6.81
CA LEU A 74 0.33 5.52 -8.12
C LEU A 74 -0.82 4.53 -7.94
N SER A 75 -1.88 4.71 -8.70
CA SER A 75 -3.07 3.88 -8.67
C SER A 75 -3.55 3.62 -10.10
N SER A 76 -3.77 2.35 -10.45
CA SER A 76 -4.55 1.95 -11.64
C SER A 76 -5.99 1.55 -11.32
N MET A 77 -6.42 1.75 -10.06
CA MET A 77 -7.78 1.47 -9.61
C MET A 77 -8.68 2.72 -9.62
N HIS A 78 -8.07 3.91 -9.54
CA HIS A 78 -8.77 5.17 -9.35
C HIS A 78 -8.49 6.04 -10.55
N ASP A 79 -9.54 6.58 -11.17
CA ASP A 79 -9.47 7.39 -12.40
C ASP A 79 -9.89 8.85 -12.17
N ASP A 80 -10.06 9.25 -10.90
CA ASP A 80 -10.51 10.58 -10.50
C ASP A 80 -9.53 11.28 -9.53
N ASP A 81 -9.80 12.56 -9.28
CA ASP A 81 -9.12 13.40 -8.31
C ASP A 81 -9.91 13.54 -7.00
N MET A 82 -10.67 12.51 -6.60
CA MET A 82 -11.51 12.61 -5.42
C MET A 82 -10.70 12.86 -4.14
N ILE A 83 -11.14 13.89 -3.41
CA ILE A 83 -10.59 14.31 -2.12
C ILE A 83 -11.74 14.27 -1.11
N ASP A 84 -11.47 13.77 0.08
CA ASP A 84 -12.45 13.80 1.17
C ASP A 84 -12.77 15.24 1.57
N GLN A 85 -14.00 15.67 1.30
CA GLN A 85 -14.54 17.00 1.63
C GLN A 85 -15.41 16.99 2.90
N ASN A 86 -15.52 15.86 3.59
CA ASN A 86 -16.38 15.76 4.75
C ASN A 86 -15.76 16.52 5.94
N GLU A 87 -16.34 17.68 6.27
CA GLU A 87 -15.85 18.58 7.33
C GLU A 87 -15.83 17.91 8.72
N CYS A 88 -16.68 16.91 8.94
CA CYS A 88 -16.74 16.13 10.17
C CYS A 88 -15.72 14.97 10.23
N SER A 89 -14.97 14.72 9.15
CA SER A 89 -14.07 13.57 9.04
C SER A 89 -12.63 13.92 9.44
N PRO A 90 -11.92 13.05 10.21
CA PRO A 90 -10.48 13.22 10.48
C PRO A 90 -9.61 13.05 9.22
N THR A 91 -10.22 12.72 8.08
CA THR A 91 -9.56 12.57 6.78
C THR A 91 -9.79 13.73 5.81
N LEU A 92 -10.42 14.82 6.27
CA LEU A 92 -10.64 16.04 5.49
C LEU A 92 -9.37 16.48 4.72
N GLY A 93 -9.53 16.69 3.41
CA GLY A 93 -8.48 17.14 2.50
C GLY A 93 -7.50 16.03 2.08
N LYS A 94 -7.71 14.77 2.44
CA LYS A 94 -6.89 13.64 1.95
C LYS A 94 -7.48 13.08 0.65
N PRO A 95 -6.65 12.81 -0.37
CA PRO A 95 -7.08 12.08 -1.55
C PRO A 95 -7.57 10.68 -1.20
N GLU A 96 -8.61 10.21 -1.88
CA GLU A 96 -9.18 8.87 -1.68
C GLU A 96 -8.11 7.78 -1.87
N ILE A 97 -7.27 7.90 -2.90
CA ILE A 97 -6.13 7.00 -3.16
C ILE A 97 -5.22 6.85 -1.92
N VAL A 98 -4.98 7.94 -1.18
CA VAL A 98 -4.16 7.92 0.05
C VAL A 98 -4.88 7.22 1.19
N LEU A 99 -6.20 7.40 1.30
CA LEU A 99 -7.03 6.73 2.30
C LEU A 99 -7.06 5.23 2.03
N PHE A 100 -7.39 4.84 0.79
CA PHE A 100 -7.40 3.46 0.35
C PHE A 100 -6.06 2.76 0.60
N TYR A 101 -4.95 3.41 0.25
CA TYR A 101 -3.61 2.87 0.52
C TYR A 101 -3.37 2.67 2.02
N ASN A 102 -3.75 3.62 2.86
CA ASN A 102 -3.53 3.51 4.30
C ASN A 102 -4.35 2.38 4.94
N THR A 103 -5.55 2.10 4.44
CA THR A 103 -6.40 1.00 4.90
C THR A 103 -5.83 -0.36 4.51
N SER A 104 -5.33 -0.49 3.27
CA SER A 104 -4.93 -1.78 2.71
C SER A 104 -3.46 -2.17 2.95
N LYS A 105 -2.55 -1.21 3.12
CA LYS A 105 -1.10 -1.47 3.29
C LYS A 105 -0.74 -2.33 4.50
N GLY A 106 -1.60 -2.37 5.52
CA GLY A 106 -1.33 -3.05 6.79
C GLY A 106 -1.55 -4.56 6.77
N GLY A 107 -2.05 -5.14 5.66
CA GLY A 107 -2.40 -6.57 5.61
C GLY A 107 -1.25 -7.50 6.02
N VAL A 108 -0.04 -7.27 5.46
CA VAL A 108 1.15 -8.08 5.78
C VAL A 108 1.67 -7.77 7.18
N ASP A 109 1.75 -6.50 7.56
CA ASP A 109 2.21 -6.07 8.89
C ASP A 109 1.37 -6.69 10.03
N VAL A 110 0.06 -6.85 9.81
CA VAL A 110 -0.83 -7.49 10.77
C VAL A 110 -0.49 -8.97 10.94
N VAL A 111 -0.24 -9.68 9.84
CA VAL A 111 0.18 -11.09 9.89
C VAL A 111 1.52 -11.23 10.61
N ASP A 112 2.49 -10.37 10.31
CA ASP A 112 3.79 -10.38 10.97
C ASP A 112 3.68 -10.10 12.47
N ARG A 113 2.82 -9.16 12.87
CA ARG A 113 2.52 -8.88 14.28
C ARG A 113 1.93 -10.11 14.99
N TYR A 114 1.00 -10.83 14.35
CA TYR A 114 0.48 -12.08 14.94
C TYR A 114 1.54 -13.17 15.05
N LYS A 115 2.38 -13.31 14.02
CA LYS A 115 3.49 -14.27 14.04
C LYS A 115 4.52 -13.96 15.11
N GLU A 116 4.73 -12.70 15.44
CA GLU A 116 5.63 -12.29 16.54
C GLU A 116 5.01 -12.56 17.91
N ASN A 117 3.75 -12.19 18.12
CA ASN A 117 3.05 -12.35 19.39
C ASN A 117 2.79 -13.82 19.76
N TYR A 118 2.45 -14.66 18.78
CA TYR A 118 2.10 -16.08 18.97
C TYR A 118 3.16 -17.01 18.36
N ASN A 119 4.42 -16.62 18.42
CA ASN A 119 5.52 -17.34 17.78
C ASN A 119 5.82 -18.68 18.47
N VAL A 120 5.79 -19.80 17.73
CA VAL A 120 6.21 -21.12 18.26
C VAL A 120 7.68 -21.45 18.02
N ALA A 121 8.44 -20.56 17.38
CA ALA A 121 9.84 -20.80 17.05
C ALA A 121 10.69 -21.06 18.31
N ARG A 122 11.74 -21.87 18.13
CA ARG A 122 12.76 -22.16 19.15
C ARG A 122 14.14 -21.87 18.57
N ILE A 123 15.07 -21.51 19.45
CA ILE A 123 16.47 -21.31 19.08
C ILE A 123 17.00 -22.60 18.48
N SER A 124 17.54 -22.52 17.27
CA SER A 124 18.10 -23.65 16.55
C SER A 124 19.28 -23.21 15.70
N ASN A 125 20.32 -24.03 15.65
CA ASN A 125 21.47 -23.84 14.75
C ASN A 125 21.25 -24.45 13.36
N ARG A 126 20.02 -24.93 13.08
CA ARG A 126 19.64 -25.56 11.82
C ARG A 126 18.65 -24.67 11.11
N TRP A 127 19.07 -23.97 10.05
CA TRP A 127 18.20 -23.08 9.28
C TRP A 127 16.88 -23.72 8.79
N PRO A 128 16.79 -25.05 8.49
CA PRO A 128 15.51 -25.65 8.10
C PRO A 128 14.47 -25.58 9.22
N MET A 129 14.90 -25.60 10.49
CA MET A 129 13.98 -25.45 11.63
C MET A 129 13.34 -24.06 11.65
N THR A 130 14.07 -23.01 11.27
CA THR A 130 13.52 -21.65 11.16
C THR A 130 12.39 -21.58 10.14
N VAL A 131 12.57 -22.24 8.98
CA VAL A 131 11.53 -22.32 7.95
C VAL A 131 10.33 -23.13 8.46
N PHE A 132 10.58 -24.28 9.09
CA PHE A 132 9.53 -25.13 9.66
C PHE A 132 8.68 -24.37 10.70
N TYR A 133 9.29 -23.64 11.63
CA TYR A 133 8.56 -22.82 12.60
C TYR A 133 7.76 -21.68 11.95
N SER A 134 8.31 -21.05 10.91
CA SER A 134 7.57 -20.03 10.14
C SER A 134 6.33 -20.62 9.47
N LEU A 135 6.44 -21.82 8.88
CA LEU A 135 5.31 -22.53 8.28
C LEU A 135 4.25 -22.89 9.32
N LEU A 136 4.64 -23.35 10.51
CA LEU A 136 3.70 -23.63 11.61
C LEU A 136 2.92 -22.38 12.04
N ASN A 137 3.61 -21.25 12.22
CA ASN A 137 2.95 -19.98 12.59
C ASN A 137 1.93 -19.54 11.51
N ILE A 138 2.30 -19.66 10.23
CA ILE A 138 1.40 -19.30 9.11
C ILE A 138 0.21 -20.26 9.04
N ALA A 139 0.44 -21.57 9.18
CA ALA A 139 -0.61 -22.57 9.14
C ALA A 139 -1.63 -22.38 10.28
N ALA A 140 -1.16 -22.08 11.49
CA ALA A 140 -2.04 -21.80 12.63
C ALA A 140 -2.90 -20.54 12.39
N LEU A 141 -2.31 -19.46 11.87
CA LEU A 141 -3.04 -18.24 11.56
C LEU A 141 -4.10 -18.46 10.48
N ASN A 142 -3.74 -19.15 9.39
CA ASN A 142 -4.69 -19.48 8.33
C ASN A 142 -5.81 -20.38 8.83
N GLY A 143 -5.49 -21.36 9.69
CA GLY A 143 -6.49 -22.22 10.33
C GLY A 143 -7.48 -21.43 11.20
N PHE A 144 -7.00 -20.42 11.93
CA PHE A 144 -7.85 -19.53 12.71
C PHE A 144 -8.77 -18.67 11.81
N ILE A 145 -8.24 -18.13 10.71
CA ILE A 145 -9.04 -17.37 9.73
C ILE A 145 -10.16 -18.23 9.14
N PHE A 146 -9.87 -19.48 8.79
CA PHE A 146 -10.90 -20.41 8.31
C PHE A 146 -11.98 -20.69 9.35
N PHE A 147 -11.57 -20.93 10.60
CA PHE A 147 -12.51 -21.20 11.70
C PHE A 147 -13.43 -20.01 11.99
N GLU A 148 -12.89 -18.79 12.06
CA GLU A 148 -13.69 -17.57 12.23
C GLU A 148 -14.67 -17.37 11.06
N GLY A 149 -14.23 -17.63 9.83
CA GLY A 149 -15.07 -17.51 8.63
C GLY A 149 -16.22 -18.52 8.52
N GLU A 150 -16.18 -19.63 9.26
CA GLU A 150 -17.31 -20.57 9.37
C GLU A 150 -18.35 -20.16 10.43
N LEU A 151 -18.00 -19.23 11.33
CA LEU A 151 -18.87 -18.76 12.41
C LEU A 151 -19.71 -17.53 12.02
N GLU A 152 -19.37 -16.84 10.93
CA GLU A 152 -20.13 -15.74 10.32
C GLU A 152 -21.18 -16.22 9.30
#